data_AF-A0A496MVP1-F1
#
_entry.id   AF-A0A496MVP1-F1
#
_cell.length_a   1.000
_cell.length_b   1.000
_cell.length_c   1.000
_cell.angle_alpha   90.00
_cell.angle_beta   90.00
_cell.angle_gamma   90.00
#
_symmetry.space_group_name_H-M   'P 1'
#
loop_
_entity.id
_entity.type
_entity.pdbx_description
1 polymer ?
#
loop_
_entity_poly.entity_id
_entity_poly.type
_entity_poly.pdbx_seq_one_letter_code
_entity_poly.pdbx_strand_id
1 'polypeptide(L)'
;TVPFYSEEERQRIRAVGVAVEKYEAILDAEWTDEHCTLEHCPNSSKSLPGMPPDRASFTTHERTNMERHGPYAHLQPVTTMNIFRVTARDDGTVEALTQTTVTKCYSPADTDPYGSALNFYAITLAPSTIRGEYVVVDDVYYDVLKHPLPADARPVYVGEPKNPPPCA
;
A
#
# COMPACT_ATOMS: atom_id res chain seq x y z
N THR A 1 -13.73 12.61 -19.99
CA THR A 1 -12.63 12.54 -20.98
C THR A 1 -11.52 11.75 -20.34
N VAL A 2 -10.96 10.72 -20.98
CA VAL A 2 -9.83 9.98 -20.37
C VAL A 2 -8.63 10.93 -20.33
N PRO A 3 -7.99 11.16 -19.16
CA PRO A 3 -6.83 12.04 -19.07
C PRO A 3 -5.70 11.52 -19.97
N PHE A 4 -5.17 12.41 -20.79
CA PHE A 4 -4.01 12.11 -21.63
C PHE A 4 -2.75 12.29 -20.81
N TYR A 5 -2.07 11.18 -20.50
CA TYR A 5 -0.76 11.18 -19.87
C TYR A 5 0.33 11.19 -20.94
N SER A 6 1.43 11.89 -20.70
CA SER A 6 2.66 11.72 -21.45
C SER A 6 3.24 10.31 -21.24
N GLU A 7 4.21 9.92 -22.07
CA GLU A 7 4.90 8.64 -21.88
C GLU A 7 5.65 8.58 -20.56
N GLU A 8 6.30 9.68 -20.17
CA GLU A 8 7.01 9.81 -18.91
C GLU A 8 6.06 9.66 -17.71
N GLU A 9 4.90 10.32 -17.75
CA GLU A 9 3.88 10.16 -16.71
C GLU A 9 3.37 8.73 -16.62
N ARG A 10 3.12 8.06 -17.75
CA ARG A 10 2.73 6.64 -17.77
C ARG A 10 3.80 5.74 -17.16
N GLN A 11 5.07 5.99 -17.47
CA GLN A 11 6.19 5.23 -16.88
C GLN A 11 6.26 5.46 -15.37
N ARG A 12 6.12 6.71 -14.91
CA ARG A 12 6.07 7.05 -13.48
C ARG A 12 4.90 6.37 -12.77
N ILE A 13 3.70 6.44 -13.33
CA ILE A 13 2.50 5.80 -12.76
C ILE A 13 2.71 4.29 -12.60
N ARG A 14 3.30 3.61 -13.60
CA ARG A 14 3.62 2.19 -13.49
C ARG A 14 4.67 1.90 -12.43
N ALA A 15 5.75 2.66 -12.38
CA ALA A 15 6.81 2.46 -11.38
C ALA A 15 6.29 2.68 -9.95
N VAL A 16 5.44 3.68 -9.74
CA VAL A 16 4.75 3.95 -8.47
C VAL A 16 3.78 2.81 -8.14
N GLY A 17 3.00 2.34 -9.11
CA GLY A 17 2.09 1.20 -8.95
C GLY A 17 2.80 -0.04 -8.42
N VAL A 18 3.90 -0.43 -9.08
CA VAL A 18 4.73 -1.57 -8.65
C VAL A 18 5.33 -1.35 -7.26
N ALA A 19 5.77 -0.13 -6.94
CA ALA A 19 6.33 0.18 -5.63
C ALA A 19 5.30 0.03 -4.52
N VAL A 20 4.06 0.50 -4.74
CA VAL A 20 2.95 0.35 -3.78
C VAL A 20 2.56 -1.11 -3.66
N GLU A 21 2.49 -1.89 -4.73
CA GLU A 21 2.18 -3.34 -4.63
C GLU A 21 3.19 -4.11 -3.81
N LYS A 22 4.50 -3.83 -4.00
CA LYS A 22 5.57 -4.41 -3.18
C LYS A 22 5.41 -4.03 -1.71
N TYR A 23 5.06 -2.78 -1.43
CA TYR A 23 4.82 -2.29 -0.08
C TYR A 23 3.61 -2.95 0.59
N GLU A 24 2.46 -3.02 -0.10
CA GLU A 24 1.25 -3.68 0.43
C GLU A 24 1.48 -5.18 0.68
N ALA A 25 2.30 -5.85 -0.14
CA ALA A 25 2.68 -7.25 0.10
C ALA A 25 3.51 -7.43 1.39
N ILE A 26 4.33 -6.43 1.74
CA ILE A 26 5.04 -6.41 3.02
C ILE A 26 4.07 -6.17 4.16
N LEU A 27 3.16 -5.20 4.06
CA LEU A 27 2.13 -4.97 5.07
C LEU A 27 1.28 -6.22 5.33
N ASP A 28 0.93 -6.94 4.26
CA ASP A 28 0.22 -8.21 4.36
C ASP A 28 1.06 -9.25 5.14
N ALA A 29 2.34 -9.40 4.82
CA ALA A 29 3.24 -10.36 5.47
C ALA A 29 3.54 -10.00 6.93
N GLU A 30 3.73 -8.72 7.25
CA GLU A 30 3.99 -8.24 8.61
C GLU A 30 2.81 -8.50 9.54
N TRP A 31 1.57 -8.49 9.03
CA TRP A 31 0.36 -8.63 9.86
C TRP A 31 0.37 -9.90 10.73
N THR A 32 0.91 -11.00 10.21
CA THR A 32 0.98 -12.29 10.91
C THR A 32 2.37 -12.61 11.45
N ASP A 33 3.35 -11.73 11.27
CA ASP A 33 4.74 -11.95 11.67
C ASP A 33 4.94 -11.60 13.16
N GLU A 34 4.97 -12.63 14.02
CA GLU A 34 5.21 -12.48 15.46
C GLU A 34 6.61 -11.94 15.80
N HIS A 35 7.56 -11.94 14.84
CA HIS A 35 8.89 -11.37 15.00
C HIS A 35 8.95 -9.89 14.59
N CYS A 36 7.86 -9.35 14.04
CA CYS A 36 7.75 -7.94 13.71
C CYS A 36 7.22 -7.15 14.91
N THR A 37 8.05 -6.28 15.46
CA THR A 37 7.72 -5.41 16.61
C THR A 37 8.21 -3.99 16.33
N LEU A 38 7.74 -3.03 17.14
CA LEU A 38 8.20 -1.64 17.06
C LEU A 38 9.70 -1.47 17.33
N GLU A 39 10.36 -2.44 17.96
CA GLU A 39 11.81 -2.41 18.20
C GLU A 39 12.59 -3.04 17.04
N HIS A 40 12.04 -4.10 16.45
CA HIS A 40 12.68 -4.85 15.39
C HIS A 40 11.66 -5.56 14.50
N CYS A 41 11.77 -5.35 13.19
CA CYS A 41 11.04 -6.09 12.18
C CYS A 41 11.94 -6.30 10.95
N PRO A 42 12.54 -7.50 10.79
CA PRO A 42 13.42 -7.81 9.67
C PRO A 42 12.77 -7.56 8.30
N ASN A 43 11.48 -7.86 8.21
CA ASN A 43 10.69 -7.84 6.99
C ASN A 43 10.04 -6.48 6.71
N SER A 44 10.35 -5.44 7.49
CA SER A 44 9.87 -4.09 7.20
C SER A 44 10.25 -3.66 5.79
N SER A 45 9.39 -2.84 5.20
CA SER A 45 9.63 -2.22 3.92
C SER A 45 10.91 -1.38 3.90
N LYS A 46 11.46 -0.97 5.05
CA LYS A 46 12.83 -0.41 5.13
C LYS A 46 13.89 -1.30 4.47
N SER A 47 13.72 -2.62 4.57
CA SER A 47 14.64 -3.62 4.06
C SER A 47 14.51 -3.83 2.55
N LEU A 48 13.56 -3.17 1.88
CA LEU A 48 13.41 -3.27 0.43
C LEU A 48 14.68 -2.80 -0.30
N PRO A 49 15.13 -3.53 -1.35
CA PRO A 49 16.22 -3.08 -2.20
C PRO A 49 15.94 -1.68 -2.74
N GLY A 50 16.94 -0.81 -2.67
CA GLY A 50 16.84 0.53 -3.20
C GLY A 50 16.34 1.59 -2.22
N MET A 51 15.99 1.22 -0.98
CA MET A 51 15.53 2.15 0.05
C MET A 51 16.59 3.22 0.40
N PRO A 52 16.22 4.51 0.46
CA PRO A 52 17.10 5.55 0.98
C PRO A 52 17.56 5.27 2.41
N PRO A 53 18.84 5.54 2.75
CA PRO A 53 19.41 5.19 4.05
C PRO A 53 18.80 5.97 5.22
N ASP A 54 18.25 7.15 4.94
CA ASP A 54 17.63 8.07 5.89
C ASP A 54 16.13 7.79 6.13
N ARG A 55 15.53 6.82 5.43
CA ARG A 55 14.14 6.41 5.67
C ARG A 55 13.94 5.95 7.12
N ALA A 56 12.85 6.40 7.76
CA ALA A 56 12.46 6.01 9.11
C ALA A 56 12.36 4.48 9.26
N SER A 57 12.44 3.92 10.48
CA SER A 57 12.36 2.45 10.66
C SER A 57 11.03 1.85 10.23
N PHE A 58 9.94 2.61 10.33
CA PHE A 58 8.60 2.20 9.93
C PHE A 58 7.88 3.35 9.24
N THR A 59 6.98 3.02 8.30
CA THR A 59 5.92 3.95 7.89
C THR A 59 4.89 4.08 9.02
N THR A 60 3.97 5.03 8.86
CA THR A 60 2.81 5.16 9.75
C THR A 60 1.94 3.89 9.75
N HIS A 61 1.73 3.23 8.61
CA HIS A 61 0.92 2.00 8.55
C HIS A 61 1.60 0.81 9.21
N GLU A 62 2.88 0.58 8.93
CA GLU A 62 3.66 -0.51 9.54
C GLU A 62 3.63 -0.38 11.07
N ARG A 63 3.85 0.84 11.58
CA ARG A 63 3.74 1.14 13.02
C ARG A 63 2.33 0.82 13.54
N THR A 64 1.29 1.23 12.81
CA THR A 64 -0.10 0.97 13.19
C THR A 64 -0.41 -0.53 13.22
N ASN A 65 0.11 -1.32 12.28
CA ASN A 65 -0.02 -2.78 12.28
C ASN A 65 0.56 -3.36 13.57
N MET A 66 1.79 -2.97 13.92
CA MET A 66 2.49 -3.43 15.12
C MET A 66 1.79 -3.00 16.43
N GLU A 67 1.21 -1.80 16.48
CA GLU A 67 0.48 -1.31 17.65
C GLU A 67 -0.89 -1.98 17.83
N ARG A 68 -1.49 -2.48 16.73
CA ARG A 68 -2.86 -2.99 16.70
C ARG A 68 -2.96 -4.51 16.56
N HIS A 69 -1.91 -5.28 16.87
CA HIS A 69 -2.02 -6.74 16.96
C HIS A 69 -3.11 -7.12 17.99
N GLY A 70 -4.33 -7.30 17.49
CA GLY A 70 -5.51 -7.70 18.25
C GLY A 70 -5.74 -9.20 18.12
N PRO A 71 -6.89 -9.71 18.63
CA PRO A 71 -7.21 -11.15 18.60
C PRO A 71 -7.29 -11.74 17.17
N TYR A 72 -7.33 -10.90 16.14
CA TYR A 72 -7.40 -11.28 14.72
C TYR A 72 -6.06 -11.16 13.97
N ALA A 73 -4.95 -10.99 14.68
CA ALA A 73 -3.60 -10.92 14.08
C ALA A 73 -3.23 -12.22 13.33
N HIS A 74 -3.83 -13.36 13.69
CA HIS A 74 -3.58 -14.65 13.04
C HIS A 74 -4.22 -14.81 11.65
N LEU A 75 -5.14 -13.90 11.26
CA LEU A 75 -5.83 -13.97 9.98
C LEU A 75 -5.02 -13.23 8.91
N GLN A 76 -4.34 -13.98 8.05
CA GLN A 76 -3.55 -13.45 6.95
C GLN A 76 -4.42 -12.58 6.02
N PRO A 77 -4.15 -11.27 5.89
CA PRO A 77 -4.80 -10.46 4.89
C PRO A 77 -4.25 -10.72 3.48
N VAL A 78 -5.09 -10.40 2.49
CA VAL A 78 -4.66 -10.09 1.13
C VAL A 78 -5.16 -8.72 0.78
N THR A 79 -4.24 -7.86 0.35
CA THR A 79 -4.53 -6.47 0.01
C THR A 79 -4.44 -6.22 -1.50
N THR A 80 -5.48 -5.66 -2.08
CA THR A 80 -5.48 -5.11 -3.45
C THR A 80 -5.54 -3.59 -3.40
N MET A 81 -5.07 -2.92 -4.45
CA MET A 81 -5.06 -1.47 -4.49
C MET A 81 -5.29 -0.89 -5.88
N ASN A 82 -5.79 0.33 -5.90
CA ASN A 82 -5.91 1.17 -7.08
C ASN A 82 -5.29 2.54 -6.79
N ILE A 83 -4.67 3.17 -7.77
CA ILE A 83 -4.15 4.53 -7.64
C ILE A 83 -5.03 5.49 -8.43
N PHE A 84 -5.55 6.52 -7.78
CA PHE A 84 -6.40 7.54 -8.40
C PHE A 84 -5.63 8.77 -8.84
N ARG A 85 -4.52 9.08 -8.17
CA ARG A 85 -3.68 10.25 -8.49
C ARG A 85 -2.23 9.95 -8.18
N VAL A 86 -1.35 10.39 -9.06
CA VAL A 86 0.10 10.41 -8.86
C VAL A 86 0.56 11.85 -9.07
N THR A 87 1.18 12.44 -8.06
CA THR A 87 1.64 13.83 -8.08
C THR A 87 3.12 13.87 -7.76
N ALA A 88 3.93 14.21 -8.77
CA ALA A 88 5.36 14.42 -8.57
C ALA A 88 5.63 15.79 -7.96
N ARG A 89 6.67 15.87 -7.14
CA ARG A 89 7.21 17.09 -6.55
C ARG A 89 8.57 17.43 -7.17
N ASP A 90 9.02 18.67 -7.01
CA ASP A 90 10.26 19.18 -7.62
C ASP A 90 11.53 18.46 -7.12
N ASP A 91 11.48 17.89 -5.91
CA ASP A 91 12.54 17.08 -5.32
C ASP A 91 12.59 15.63 -5.83
N GLY A 92 11.70 15.28 -6.76
CA GLY A 92 11.57 13.92 -7.32
C GLY A 92 10.74 12.97 -6.47
N THR A 93 10.28 13.38 -5.27
CA THR A 93 9.31 12.59 -4.50
C THR A 93 7.96 12.59 -5.19
N VAL A 94 7.16 11.57 -4.88
CA VAL A 94 5.84 11.38 -5.45
C VAL A 94 4.83 11.10 -4.36
N GLU A 95 3.67 11.73 -4.45
CA GLU A 95 2.50 11.36 -3.67
C GLU A 95 1.54 10.54 -4.54
N ALA A 96 1.12 9.37 -4.06
CA ALA A 96 0.10 8.53 -4.68
C ALA A 96 -1.14 8.46 -3.78
N LEU A 97 -2.30 8.84 -4.32
CA LEU A 97 -3.57 8.63 -3.63
C LEU A 97 -4.11 7.26 -4.02
N THR A 98 -4.12 6.35 -3.05
CA THR A 98 -4.53 4.96 -3.24
C THR A 98 -5.87 4.69 -2.62
N GLN A 99 -6.59 3.75 -3.21
CA GLN A 99 -7.69 3.03 -2.60
C GLN A 99 -7.19 1.62 -2.34
N THR A 100 -7.15 1.23 -1.09
CA THR A 100 -6.62 -0.06 -0.64
C THR A 100 -7.78 -0.89 -0.09
N THR A 101 -7.91 -2.13 -0.55
CA THR A 101 -8.93 -3.08 -0.08
C THR A 101 -8.24 -4.25 0.59
N VAL A 102 -8.36 -4.34 1.90
CA VAL A 102 -7.81 -5.42 2.72
C VAL A 102 -8.90 -6.46 2.90
N THR A 103 -8.65 -7.70 2.47
CA THR A 103 -9.58 -8.81 2.62
C THR A 103 -9.00 -9.84 3.58
N LYS A 104 -9.83 -10.33 4.52
CA LYS A 104 -9.47 -11.36 5.50
C LYS A 104 -10.56 -12.44 5.54
N CYS A 105 -10.18 -13.64 5.93
CA CYS A 105 -11.14 -14.70 6.21
C CYS A 105 -11.62 -14.62 7.66
N TYR A 106 -12.88 -14.27 7.90
CA TYR A 106 -13.44 -14.13 9.25
C TYR A 106 -14.28 -15.34 9.68
N SER A 107 -14.94 -16.00 8.73
CA SER A 107 -15.91 -17.06 9.02
C SER A 107 -15.71 -18.28 8.11
N PRO A 108 -14.65 -19.10 8.29
CA PRO A 108 -14.36 -20.24 7.41
C PRO A 108 -15.49 -21.26 7.22
N ALA A 109 -16.46 -21.30 8.15
CA ALA A 109 -17.61 -22.20 8.08
C ALA A 109 -18.74 -21.70 7.17
N ASP A 110 -18.71 -20.43 6.76
CA ASP A 110 -19.77 -19.80 5.95
C ASP A 110 -19.49 -19.96 4.45
N THR A 111 -20.55 -19.88 3.64
CA THR A 111 -20.45 -19.93 2.17
C THR A 111 -19.76 -18.69 1.58
N ASP A 112 -19.73 -17.58 2.32
CA ASP A 112 -18.98 -16.38 2.01
C ASP A 112 -18.15 -15.98 3.24
N PRO A 113 -16.94 -16.56 3.39
CA PRO A 113 -16.19 -16.49 4.64
C PRO A 113 -15.39 -15.18 4.80
N TYR A 114 -15.39 -14.32 3.78
CA TYR A 114 -14.50 -13.18 3.68
C TYR A 114 -15.16 -11.88 4.13
N GLY A 115 -14.37 -11.02 4.76
CA GLY A 115 -14.73 -9.62 5.02
C GLY A 115 -13.66 -8.70 4.48
N SER A 116 -14.08 -7.58 3.89
CA SER A 116 -13.19 -6.61 3.29
C SER A 116 -13.38 -5.22 3.89
N ALA A 117 -12.26 -4.52 4.09
CA ALA A 117 -12.23 -3.12 4.46
C ALA A 117 -11.59 -2.31 3.33
N LEU A 118 -12.27 -1.25 2.91
CA LEU A 118 -11.78 -0.33 1.88
C LEU A 118 -11.41 0.99 2.53
N ASN A 119 -10.17 1.42 2.34
CA ASN A 119 -9.65 2.68 2.85
C ASN A 119 -8.89 3.44 1.75
N PHE A 120 -8.65 4.72 1.98
CA PHE A 120 -7.79 5.53 1.11
C PHE A 120 -6.55 5.97 1.88
N TYR A 121 -5.42 6.01 1.20
CA TYR A 121 -4.15 6.48 1.76
C TYR A 121 -3.46 7.44 0.79
N ALA A 122 -2.84 8.48 1.34
CA ALA A 122 -1.86 9.26 0.62
C ALA A 122 -0.48 8.67 0.91
N ILE A 123 0.10 8.00 -0.08
CA ILE A 123 1.39 7.33 0.01
C ILE A 123 2.47 8.27 -0.49
N THR A 124 3.51 8.48 0.30
CA THR A 124 4.71 9.22 -0.09
C THR A 124 5.77 8.23 -0.57
N LEU A 125 6.29 8.46 -1.77
CA LEU A 125 7.34 7.68 -2.40
C LEU A 125 8.56 8.53 -2.70
N ALA A 126 9.74 7.95 -2.52
CA ALA A 126 11.00 8.54 -2.94
C ALA A 126 11.57 7.75 -4.13
N PRO A 127 12.39 8.40 -4.99
CA PRO A 127 13.20 7.68 -5.96
C PRO A 127 14.06 6.62 -5.26
N SER A 128 14.02 5.41 -5.80
CA SER A 128 14.87 4.31 -5.34
C SER A 128 16.33 4.58 -5.75
N THR A 129 17.29 4.02 -5.01
CA THR A 129 18.69 3.97 -5.47
C THR A 129 18.86 3.05 -6.69
N ILE A 130 17.84 2.25 -7.00
CA ILE A 130 17.70 1.51 -8.27
C ILE A 130 17.01 2.42 -9.29
N ARG A 131 17.69 2.66 -10.43
CA ARG A 131 17.24 3.62 -11.45
C ARG A 131 15.86 3.28 -11.99
N GLY A 132 14.96 4.27 -11.96
CA GLY A 132 13.61 4.17 -12.54
C GLY A 132 12.58 3.52 -11.61
N GLU A 133 12.98 3.12 -10.40
CA GLU A 133 12.08 2.58 -9.39
C GLU A 133 11.75 3.62 -8.31
N TYR A 134 10.66 3.38 -7.60
CA TYR A 134 10.26 4.11 -6.41
C TYR A 134 10.18 3.15 -5.23
N VAL A 135 10.27 3.70 -4.03
CA VAL A 135 10.00 2.98 -2.78
C VAL A 135 9.07 3.82 -1.91
N VAL A 136 8.17 3.16 -1.17
CA VAL A 136 7.30 3.84 -0.21
C VAL A 136 8.13 4.24 1.00
N VAL A 137 8.10 5.53 1.35
CA VAL A 137 8.83 6.05 2.50
C VAL A 137 7.91 6.35 3.68
N ASP A 138 6.66 6.69 3.43
CA ASP A 138 5.61 6.85 4.44
C ASP A 138 4.23 6.84 3.78
N ASP A 139 3.18 6.72 4.58
CA ASP A 139 1.80 6.84 4.14
C ASP A 139 0.91 7.43 5.25
N VAL A 140 -0.21 8.02 4.88
CA VAL A 140 -1.19 8.55 5.83
C VAL A 140 -2.60 8.24 5.39
N TYR A 141 -3.48 7.96 6.35
CA TYR A 141 -4.90 7.78 6.07
C TYR A 141 -5.50 9.02 5.41
N TYR A 142 -6.24 8.81 4.33
CA TYR A 142 -6.91 9.87 3.59
C TYR A 142 -8.43 9.78 3.81
N ASP A 143 -8.97 10.79 4.49
CA ASP A 143 -10.40 10.89 4.79
C ASP A 143 -11.18 11.38 3.54
N VAL A 144 -11.61 10.44 2.72
CA VAL A 144 -12.36 10.72 1.48
C VAL A 144 -13.74 11.34 1.74
N LEU A 145 -14.28 11.26 2.96
CA LEU A 145 -15.54 11.92 3.29
C LEU A 145 -15.34 13.42 3.47
N LYS A 146 -14.20 13.84 4.02
CA LYS A 146 -13.81 15.25 4.14
C LYS A 146 -13.22 15.80 2.85
N HIS A 147 -12.50 14.96 2.10
CA HIS A 147 -11.82 15.34 0.87
C HIS A 147 -12.23 14.41 -0.28
N PRO A 148 -13.48 14.52 -0.77
CA PRO A 148 -14.01 13.60 -1.75
C PRO A 148 -13.25 13.66 -3.06
N LEU A 149 -13.11 12.49 -3.68
CA LEU A 149 -12.69 12.40 -5.07
C LEU A 149 -13.78 12.98 -5.98
N PRO A 150 -13.41 13.50 -7.16
CA PRO A 150 -14.37 13.82 -8.21
C PRO A 150 -15.29 12.63 -8.52
N ALA A 151 -16.57 12.89 -8.81
CA ALA A 151 -17.55 11.84 -9.05
C ALA A 151 -17.20 10.94 -10.26
N ASP A 152 -16.45 11.47 -11.21
CA ASP A 152 -15.98 10.78 -12.41
C ASP A 152 -14.53 10.28 -12.28
N ALA A 153 -13.94 10.33 -11.08
CA ALA A 153 -12.59 9.83 -10.84
C ALA A 153 -12.47 8.36 -11.27
N ARG A 154 -11.36 8.05 -11.94
CA ARG A 154 -11.00 6.70 -12.37
C ARG A 154 -9.56 6.42 -11.95
N PRO A 155 -9.23 5.18 -11.62
CA PRO A 155 -7.86 4.83 -11.30
C PRO A 155 -6.95 5.01 -12.52
N VAL A 156 -5.77 5.57 -12.29
CA VAL A 156 -4.68 5.70 -13.25
C VAL A 156 -3.80 4.45 -13.29
N TYR A 157 -3.85 3.67 -12.21
CA TYR A 157 -3.25 2.34 -12.07
C TYR A 157 -4.23 1.43 -11.34
N VAL A 158 -4.43 0.24 -11.88
CA VAL A 158 -5.22 -0.82 -11.26
C VAL A 158 -4.24 -1.91 -10.86
N GLY A 159 -4.19 -2.24 -9.58
CA GLY A 159 -3.30 -3.27 -9.07
C GLY A 159 -3.68 -4.65 -9.58
N GLU A 160 -2.69 -5.53 -9.61
CA GLU A 160 -2.88 -6.91 -10.04
C GLU A 160 -3.96 -7.61 -9.18
N PRO A 161 -4.87 -8.39 -9.79
CA PRO A 161 -5.83 -9.17 -9.05
C PRO A 161 -5.09 -10.23 -8.22
N LYS A 162 -5.53 -10.43 -6.97
CA LYS A 162 -4.97 -11.42 -6.06
C LYS A 162 -6.01 -12.49 -5.73
N ASN A 163 -5.53 -13.71 -5.45
CA ASN A 163 -6.39 -14.75 -4.89
C ASN A 163 -6.87 -14.34 -3.49
N PRO A 164 -8.07 -14.78 -3.07
CA PRO A 164 -8.53 -14.57 -1.69
C PRO A 164 -7.53 -15.11 -0.65
N PRO A 165 -7.50 -14.55 0.57
CA PRO A 165 -6.65 -15.07 1.65
C PRO A 165 -7.06 -16.51 2.01
N PRO A 166 -6.15 -17.31 2.60
CA PRO A 166 -6.51 -18.64 3.09
C PRO A 166 -7.53 -18.56 4.24
N CYS A 167 -8.45 -19.52 4.28
CA CYS A 167 -9.44 -19.71 5.35
C CYS A 167 -9.15 -20.92 6.27
N ALA A 168 -7.95 -21.50 6.17
CA ALA A 168 -7.58 -22.76 6.78
C ALA A 168 -6.78 -22.58 8.08
#